data_AF-A0A5R8WWN7-F1
#
_entry.id   AF-A0A5R8WWN7-F1
#
_cell.length_a   1.000
_cell.length_b   1.000
_cell.length_c   1.000
_cell.angle_alpha   90.00
_cell.angle_beta   90.00
_cell.angle_gamma   90.00
#
_symmetry.space_group_name_H-M   'P 1'
#
loop_
_entity.id
_entity.type
_entity.pdbx_description
1 polymer ?
#
loop_
_entity_poly.entity_id
_entity_poly.type
_entity_poly.pdbx_seq_one_letter_code
_entity_poly.pdbx_strand_id
1 'polypeptide(L)' 'MKLKKNIATSETGFIFNPATGDSFTANALATEILQLLKQDRSPADIKTLLLNRYDVEPNQLEKDWDDLVAQLRDHQLLD' A
#
# COMPACT_ATOMS: atom_id res chain seq x y z
N MET A 1 -3.91 -10.04 -3.74
CA MET A 1 -4.07 -8.78 -2.99
C MET A 1 -4.21 -7.65 -3.98
N LYS A 2 -5.30 -6.89 -3.92
CA LYS A 2 -5.55 -5.73 -4.79
C LYS A 2 -6.15 -4.59 -3.97
N LEU A 3 -5.90 -3.36 -4.36
CA LEU A 3 -6.60 -2.21 -3.79
C LEU A 3 -8.02 -2.15 -4.34
N LYS A 4 -9.00 -1.91 -3.47
CA LYS A 4 -10.40 -1.74 -3.90
C LYS A 4 -10.52 -0.59 -4.91
N LYS A 5 -11.29 -0.83 -5.96
CA LYS A 5 -11.43 0.11 -7.10
C LYS A 5 -12.04 1.47 -6.74
N ASN A 6 -12.85 1.51 -5.68
CA ASN A 6 -13.50 2.74 -5.22
C ASN A 6 -12.64 3.57 -4.27
N ILE A 7 -11.41 3.14 -3.94
CA ILE A 7 -10.53 3.92 -3.07
C ILE A 7 -9.90 5.07 -3.85
N ALA A 8 -10.22 6.30 -3.43
CA ALA A 8 -9.59 7.49 -3.96
C ALA A 8 -8.21 7.67 -3.30
N THR A 9 -7.18 7.96 -4.10
CA THR A 9 -5.83 8.23 -3.60
C THR A 9 -5.26 9.45 -4.31
N SER A 10 -4.51 10.29 -3.61
CA SER A 10 -3.74 11.39 -4.20
C SER A 10 -2.26 11.07 -4.32
N GLU A 11 -1.52 11.89 -5.07
CA GLU A 11 -0.06 11.85 -5.14
C GLU A 11 0.61 12.26 -3.81
N THR A 12 -0.10 13.00 -2.97
CA THR A 12 0.37 13.48 -1.65
C THR A 12 0.11 12.48 -0.51
N GLY A 13 -0.44 11.30 -0.82
CA GLY A 13 -0.69 10.25 0.17
C GLY A 13 -2.05 10.34 0.87
N PHE A 14 -2.97 11.18 0.42
CA PHE A 14 -4.35 11.18 0.91
C PHE A 14 -5.09 9.94 0.39
N ILE A 15 -5.80 9.24 1.26
CA ILE A 15 -6.61 8.07 0.94
C ILE A 15 -8.03 8.31 1.46
N PHE A 16 -9.03 8.13 0.61
CA PHE A 16 -10.43 8.21 1.01
C PHE A 16 -11.17 6.91 0.65
N ASN A 17 -11.83 6.33 1.65
CA ASN A 17 -12.69 5.17 1.50
C ASN A 17 -14.16 5.63 1.46
N PRO A 18 -14.78 5.74 0.26
CA PRO A 18 -16.16 6.22 0.15
C PRO A 18 -17.19 5.22 0.71
N ALA A 19 -16.81 3.95 0.94
CA ALA A 19 -17.74 2.97 1.52
C ALA A 19 -17.91 3.15 3.04
N THR A 20 -16.87 3.62 3.74
CA THR A 20 -16.92 3.86 5.20
C THR A 20 -17.00 5.34 5.55
N GLY A 21 -16.58 6.23 4.65
CA GLY A 21 -16.43 7.67 4.91
C GLY A 21 -15.08 8.05 5.52
N ASP A 22 -14.17 7.08 5.72
CA ASP A 22 -12.89 7.32 6.38
C ASP A 22 -11.86 7.98 5.45
N SER A 23 -11.02 8.82 6.05
CA SER A 23 -9.88 9.46 5.40
C SER A 23 -8.60 9.12 6.15
N PHE A 24 -7.54 8.81 5.40
CA PHE A 24 -6.23 8.47 5.93
C PHE A 24 -5.14 9.27 5.22
N THR A 25 -3.98 9.32 5.85
CA THR A 25 -2.75 9.87 5.26
C THR A 25 -1.68 8.78 5.28
N ALA A 26 -1.16 8.45 4.11
CA ALA A 26 -0.02 7.58 3.94
C ALA A 26 1.27 8.40 3.91
N ASN A 27 2.36 7.80 4.39
CA ASN A 27 3.69 8.31 4.15
C ASN A 27 4.11 8.09 2.67
N ALA A 28 5.27 8.60 2.28
CA ALA A 28 5.75 8.49 0.90
C ALA A 28 5.86 7.04 0.41
N LEU A 29 6.38 6.13 1.26
CA LEU A 29 6.56 4.72 0.90
C LEU A 29 5.22 4.00 0.71
N ALA A 30 4.29 4.15 1.66
CA ALA A 30 2.96 3.57 1.55
C ALA A 30 2.18 4.17 0.36
N THR A 31 2.36 5.46 0.06
CA THR A 31 1.77 6.10 -1.12
C THR A 31 2.27 5.45 -2.41
N GLU A 32 3.58 5.23 -2.52
CA GLU A 32 4.18 4.53 -3.65
C GLU A 32 3.64 3.10 -3.80
N ILE A 33 3.59 2.34 -2.70
CA ILE A 33 3.04 0.98 -2.69
C ILE A 33 1.59 0.97 -3.17
N LEU A 34 0.75 1.89 -2.68
CA LEU A 34 -0.66 2.00 -3.08
C LEU A 34 -0.81 2.35 -4.56
N GLN A 35 0.05 3.21 -5.11
CA GLN A 35 0.07 3.51 -6.54
C GLN A 35 0.45 2.28 -7.38
N LEU A 36 1.45 1.51 -6.95
CA LEU A 36 1.83 0.27 -7.64
C LEU A 36 0.71 -0.78 -7.58
N LEU A 37 0.05 -0.92 -6.43
CA LEU A 37 -1.13 -1.79 -6.28
C LEU A 37 -2.30 -1.35 -7.18
N LYS A 38 -2.49 -0.04 -7.38
CA LYS A 38 -3.46 0.50 -8.34
C LYS A 38 -3.13 0.18 -9.80
N GLN A 39 -1.86 -0.06 -10.11
CA GLN A 39 -1.39 -0.48 -11.44
C GLN A 39 -1.43 -2.01 -11.62
N ASP A 40 -2.13 -2.74 -10.74
CA ASP A 40 -2.22 -4.21 -10.75
C ASP A 40 -0.85 -4.92 -10.65
N ARG A 41 0.19 -4.24 -10.14
CA ARG A 41 1.49 -4.87 -9.84
C ARG A 41 1.33 -5.93 -8.75
N SER A 42 2.03 -7.04 -8.88
CA SER A 42 1.98 -8.09 -7.87
C SER A 42 2.75 -7.68 -6.61
N PRO A 43 2.36 -8.15 -5.41
CA PRO A 43 3.13 -7.95 -4.18
C PRO A 43 4.59 -8.37 -4.30
N ALA A 44 4.88 -9.45 -5.03
CA ALA A 44 6.25 -9.92 -5.26
C ALA A 44 7.07 -8.90 -6.06
N ASP A 45 6.51 -8.37 -7.17
CA ASP A 45 7.19 -7.36 -7.99
C ASP A 45 7.45 -6.08 -7.20
N ILE A 46 6.49 -5.67 -6.35
CA ILE A 46 6.64 -4.48 -5.50
C ILE A 46 7.75 -4.72 -4.48
N LYS A 47 7.75 -5.86 -3.77
CA LYS A 47 8.81 -6.19 -2.81
C LYS A 47 10.19 -6.22 -3.47
N THR A 48 10.31 -6.83 -4.66
CA THR A 48 11.57 -6.82 -5.42
C THR A 48 12.01 -5.41 -5.81
N LEU A 49 11.08 -4.56 -6.25
CA LEU A 49 11.37 -3.16 -6.56
C LEU A 49 11.85 -2.38 -5.33
N LEU A 50 11.25 -2.64 -4.16
CA LEU A 50 11.65 -2.00 -2.91
C LEU A 50 13.04 -2.44 -2.46
N LEU A 51 13.36 -3.74 -2.50
CA LEU A 51 14.70 -4.26 -2.17
C LEU A 51 15.80 -3.71 -3.08
N ASN A 52 15.47 -3.41 -4.34
CA ASN A 52 16.43 -2.82 -5.28
C ASN A 52 16.61 -1.31 -5.10
N ARG A 53 15.63 -0.60 -4.53
CA ARG A 53 15.63 0.86 -4.39
C ARG A 53 16.03 1.35 -3.00
N TYR A 54 15.79 0.53 -1.99
CA TYR A 54 16.00 0.88 -0.58
C TYR A 54 16.99 -0.09 0.03
N ASP A 55 17.88 0.44 0.86
CA ASP A 55 18.81 -0.36 1.66
C ASP A 55 18.06 -0.92 2.88
N VAL A 56 17.39 -2.06 2.67
CA VAL A 56 16.58 -2.73 3.68
C VAL A 56 16.79 -4.24 3.60
N GLU A 57 16.93 -4.87 4.76
CA GLU A 57 17.03 -6.33 4.85
C GLU A 57 15.71 -7.00 4.42
N PRO A 58 15.75 -8.10 3.65
CA PRO A 58 14.54 -8.80 3.19
C PRO A 58 13.55 -9.13 4.31
N ASN A 59 14.07 -9.61 5.46
CA ASN A 59 13.24 -9.97 6.61
C ASN A 59 12.56 -8.75 7.25
N GLN A 60 13.18 -7.57 7.19
CA GLN A 60 12.59 -6.35 7.71
C GLN A 60 11.48 -5.86 6.78
N LEU A 61 11.75 -5.85 5.46
CA LEU A 61 10.73 -5.52 4.46
C LEU A 61 9.51 -6.45 4.55
N GLU A 62 9.72 -7.74 4.77
CA GLU A 62 8.64 -8.71 4.90
C GLU A 62 7.69 -8.35 6.06
N LYS A 63 8.26 -7.98 7.22
CA LYS A 63 7.50 -7.57 8.41
C LYS A 63 6.75 -6.26 8.18
N ASP A 64 7.45 -5.24 7.68
CA ASP A 64 6.84 -3.93 7.41
C ASP A 64 5.73 -4.03 6.36
N TRP A 65 5.90 -4.92 5.37
CA TRP A 65 4.88 -5.23 4.39
C TRP A 65 3.66 -5.87 5.03
N ASP A 66 3.84 -6.89 5.86
CA ASP A 66 2.74 -7.59 6.52
C ASP A 66 1.95 -6.65 7.45
N ASP A 67 2.65 -5.78 8.18
CA ASP A 67 2.05 -4.74 9.03
C ASP A 67 1.22 -3.74 8.21
N LEU A 68 1.76 -3.25 7.09
CA LEU A 68 1.03 -2.37 6.18
C LEU A 68 -0.22 -3.07 5.64
N VAL A 69 -0.10 -4.31 5.19
CA VAL A 69 -1.22 -5.07 4.63
C VAL A 69 -2.30 -5.31 5.68
N ALA A 70 -1.92 -5.59 6.93
CA ALA A 70 -2.87 -5.73 8.03
C ALA A 70 -3.68 -4.44 8.23
N GLN A 71 -3.02 -3.27 8.30
CA GLN A 71 -3.71 -1.98 8.42
C GLN A 71 -4.65 -1.71 7.24
N LEU A 72 -4.20 -1.97 6.01
CA LEU A 72 -5.04 -1.75 4.82
C LEU A 72 -6.27 -2.68 4.81
N ARG A 73 -6.16 -3.91 5.35
CA ARG A 73 -7.30 -4.82 5.50
C ARG A 73 -8.27 -4.35 6.59
N ASP A 74 -7.75 -3.97 7.75
CA ASP A 74 -8.57 -3.51 8.88
C ASP A 74 -9.39 -2.27 8.51
N HIS A 75 -8.82 -1.38 7.70
CA HIS A 75 -9.50 -0.19 7.17
C HIS A 75 -10.32 -0.45 5.89
N GLN A 76 -10.51 -1.72 5.53
CA GLN A 76 -11.31 -2.16 4.38
C GLN A 76 -10.86 -1.57 3.04
N LEU A 77 -9.56 -1.35 2.85
CA LEU A 77 -8.98 -0.76 1.64
C LEU A 77 -8.57 -1.81 0.60
N LEU A 78 -8.35 -3.06 1.03
CA LEU A 78 -7.96 -4.18 0.16
C LEU A 78 -9.14 -5.13 -0.13
N ASP A 79 -9.07 -5.77 -1.29
CA ASP A 79 -9.85 -6.96 -1.67
C ASP A 79 -9.18 -8.26 -1.19
#